data_AF-A0A9D5MGU4-F1
#
_entry.id   AF-A0A9D5MGU4-F1
#
_cell.length_a   1.000
_cell.length_b   1.000
_cell.length_c   1.000
_cell.angle_alpha   90.00
_cell.angle_beta   90.00
_cell.angle_gamma   90.00
#
_symmetry.space_group_name_H-M   'P 1'
#
loop_
_entity.id
_entity.type
_entity.pdbx_description
1 polymer ?
#
loop_
_entity_poly.entity_id
_entity_poly.type
_entity_poly.pdbx_seq_one_letter_code
_entity_poly.pdbx_strand_id
1 'polypeptide(L)'
;MKKRISMILSVLLTLILILTTAFTYSVDTKAAETTFSGTVSDKTTSDILYLSTSGGTMEIKIDSSTQVSGTKLILPGSSITASCYRGSDEYWHASTLTGTAKVGKVTIDTGNKATVKGTIAKGTSEELLYLNTDNGTMQIKMDDETDLSGVTMLIIGKSVQVVVARGSDAYMHALSISSNGGTSATSSSAAGTTSGSGVTGTVEKGTTSSILYLSTSAGTMEFVLDLATDASACRVLMPGESITVNFYRGSDAWNHTSKLVNNSASAASEVTLDASSKTTVSGKVSSSTTENTLYLETSGGTMQIRLDAATNFSRCPVILQDKNISVVIERGSDEYYHAVSVSLN
;
A
#
# COMPACT_ATOMS: atom_id res chain seq x y z
N MET A 1 15.12 22.96 87.56
CA MET A 1 14.92 23.34 86.14
C MET A 1 15.33 22.25 85.15
N LYS A 2 16.47 21.56 85.34
CA LYS A 2 16.97 20.50 84.41
C LYS A 2 16.01 19.29 84.19
N LYS A 3 15.33 18.79 85.23
CA LYS A 3 14.41 17.64 85.11
C LYS A 3 13.12 17.93 84.33
N ARG A 4 12.55 19.15 84.45
CA ARG A 4 11.31 19.53 83.75
C ARG A 4 11.54 19.78 82.26
N ILE A 5 12.70 20.33 81.90
CA ILE A 5 13.10 20.56 80.50
C ILE A 5 13.37 19.22 79.80
N SER A 6 14.02 18.26 80.47
CA SER A 6 14.27 16.92 79.92
C SER A 6 12.98 16.12 79.67
N MET A 7 11.97 16.26 80.53
CA MET A 7 10.69 15.57 80.38
C MET A 7 9.87 16.14 79.20
N ILE A 8 9.86 17.47 79.05
CA ILE A 8 9.20 18.14 77.91
C ILE A 8 9.90 17.79 76.59
N LEU A 9 11.23 17.72 76.58
CA LEU A 9 11.99 17.35 75.38
C LEU A 9 11.77 15.88 74.98
N SER A 10 11.61 14.97 75.95
CA SER A 10 11.30 13.56 75.70
C SER A 10 9.88 13.35 75.15
N VAL A 11 8.90 14.09 75.67
CA VAL A 11 7.51 14.05 75.17
C VAL A 11 7.42 14.67 73.77
N LEU A 12 8.16 15.75 73.52
CA LEU A 12 8.22 16.38 72.19
C LEU A 12 8.89 15.45 71.16
N LEU A 13 9.96 14.77 71.53
CA LEU A 13 10.67 13.86 70.63
C LEU A 13 9.85 12.61 70.28
N THR A 14 9.10 12.06 71.26
CA THR A 14 8.19 10.94 71.02
C THR A 14 6.98 11.35 70.18
N LEU A 15 6.43 12.55 70.41
CA LEU A 15 5.34 13.08 69.59
C LEU A 15 5.79 13.33 68.13
N ILE A 16 7.00 13.84 67.93
CA ILE A 16 7.59 14.04 66.60
C ILE A 16 7.84 12.69 65.90
N LEU A 17 8.28 11.66 66.61
CA LEU A 17 8.53 10.33 66.03
C LEU A 17 7.22 9.61 65.61
N ILE A 18 6.13 9.83 66.35
CA ILE A 18 4.80 9.30 66.00
C ILE A 18 4.22 10.08 64.80
N LEU A 19 4.45 11.40 64.73
CA LEU A 19 4.01 12.21 63.59
C LEU A 19 4.81 11.88 62.32
N THR A 20 6.12 11.65 62.41
CA THR A 20 6.91 11.29 61.22
C THR A 20 6.55 9.93 60.68
N THR A 21 6.23 8.94 61.52
CA THR A 21 5.76 7.62 61.05
C THR A 21 4.35 7.67 60.44
N ALA A 22 3.46 8.55 60.91
CA ALA A 22 2.12 8.72 60.32
C ALA A 22 2.12 9.47 58.96
N PHE A 23 3.13 10.32 58.71
CA PHE A 23 3.22 11.14 57.48
C PHE A 23 4.23 10.64 56.43
N THR A 24 5.03 9.60 56.72
CA THR A 24 6.07 9.09 55.78
C THR A 24 5.69 7.82 55.03
N TYR A 25 4.61 7.15 55.42
CA TYR A 25 4.04 6.06 54.63
C TYR A 25 2.83 6.57 53.85
N SER A 26 3.09 7.16 52.68
CA SER A 26 2.09 7.18 51.63
C SER A 26 1.78 5.72 51.29
N VAL A 27 0.68 5.20 51.83
CA VAL A 27 0.17 3.90 51.40
C VAL A 27 -0.39 4.12 50.00
N ASP A 28 0.45 3.91 48.99
CA ASP A 28 -0.01 3.75 47.62
C ASP A 28 -0.85 2.47 47.58
N THR A 29 -2.14 2.61 47.84
CA THR A 29 -3.11 1.53 47.63
C THR A 29 -3.29 1.36 46.13
N LYS A 30 -2.31 0.71 45.49
CA LYS A 30 -2.49 0.18 44.15
C LYS A 30 -3.56 -0.90 44.27
N ALA A 31 -4.76 -0.62 43.76
CA ALA A 31 -5.80 -1.64 43.66
C ALA A 31 -5.20 -2.87 42.98
N ALA A 32 -5.50 -4.07 43.49
CA ALA A 32 -4.98 -5.30 42.90
C ALA A 32 -5.45 -5.36 41.43
N GLU A 33 -4.51 -5.23 40.50
CA GLU A 33 -4.82 -5.28 39.09
C GLU A 33 -4.88 -6.73 38.61
N THR A 34 -5.91 -7.05 37.84
CA THR A 34 -6.06 -8.32 37.14
C THR A 34 -5.97 -8.05 35.64
N THR A 35 -5.18 -8.84 34.94
CA THR A 35 -4.97 -8.67 33.51
C THR A 35 -5.84 -9.63 32.71
N PHE A 36 -6.58 -9.09 31.74
CA PHE A 36 -7.39 -9.84 30.80
C PHE A 36 -6.85 -9.64 29.39
N SER A 37 -6.60 -10.74 28.67
CA SER A 37 -6.16 -10.72 27.28
C SER A 37 -7.19 -11.39 26.39
N GLY A 38 -7.48 -10.78 25.25
CA GLY A 38 -8.50 -11.28 24.34
C GLY A 38 -8.66 -10.42 23.09
N THR A 39 -9.69 -10.71 22.30
CA THR A 39 -10.04 -9.95 21.10
C THR A 39 -11.21 -9.02 21.37
N VAL A 40 -11.10 -7.76 20.93
CA VAL A 40 -12.17 -6.75 21.05
C VAL A 40 -13.40 -7.21 20.27
N SER A 41 -14.59 -7.10 20.86
CA SER A 41 -15.86 -7.43 20.23
C SER A 41 -16.47 -6.22 19.52
N ASP A 42 -17.36 -6.48 18.56
CA ASP A 42 -18.16 -5.50 17.81
C ASP A 42 -19.16 -4.73 18.69
N LYS A 43 -19.43 -5.23 19.90
CA LYS A 43 -20.25 -4.56 20.92
C LYS A 43 -19.53 -3.45 21.70
N THR A 44 -18.22 -3.28 21.49
CA THR A 44 -17.40 -2.27 22.18
C THR A 44 -17.88 -0.85 21.89
N THR A 45 -18.08 -0.06 22.94
CA THR A 45 -18.48 1.36 22.87
C THR A 45 -17.37 2.26 23.41
N SER A 46 -17.59 3.57 23.48
CA SER A 46 -16.67 4.52 24.11
C SER A 46 -16.46 4.27 25.61
N ASP A 47 -17.46 3.66 26.26
CA ASP A 47 -17.54 3.58 27.72
C ASP A 47 -17.29 2.15 28.21
N ILE A 48 -17.56 1.14 27.37
CA ILE A 48 -17.43 -0.27 27.71
C ILE A 48 -16.69 -1.02 26.60
N LEU A 49 -15.56 -1.61 26.98
CA LEU A 49 -14.82 -2.58 26.22
C LEU A 49 -15.39 -3.98 26.44
N TYR A 50 -15.86 -4.61 25.36
CA TYR A 50 -16.25 -6.02 25.37
C TYR A 50 -15.08 -6.85 24.85
N LEU A 51 -14.42 -7.58 25.74
CA LEU A 51 -13.21 -8.35 25.43
C LEU A 51 -13.55 -9.85 25.42
N SER A 52 -13.46 -10.49 24.27
CA SER A 52 -13.63 -11.94 24.16
C SER A 52 -12.35 -12.66 24.61
N THR A 53 -12.42 -13.35 25.73
CA THR A 53 -11.32 -14.13 26.31
C THR A 53 -11.60 -15.64 26.20
N SER A 54 -10.63 -16.49 26.52
CA SER A 54 -10.83 -17.94 26.56
C SER A 54 -11.88 -18.40 27.60
N GLY A 55 -12.18 -17.57 28.60
CA GLY A 55 -13.19 -17.83 29.62
C GLY A 55 -14.56 -17.22 29.34
N GLY A 56 -14.75 -16.57 28.18
CA GLY A 56 -15.97 -15.85 27.82
C GLY A 56 -15.74 -14.36 27.57
N THR A 57 -16.84 -13.62 27.36
CA THR A 57 -16.80 -12.18 27.12
C THR A 57 -16.70 -11.42 28.44
N MET A 58 -15.66 -10.60 28.57
CA MET A 58 -15.45 -9.69 29.69
C MET A 58 -15.96 -8.31 29.33
N GLU A 59 -16.68 -7.68 30.27
CA GLU A 59 -17.12 -6.29 30.17
C GLU A 59 -16.22 -5.43 31.06
N ILE A 60 -15.54 -4.46 30.44
CA ILE A 60 -14.54 -3.63 31.10
C ILE A 60 -14.85 -2.18 30.80
N LYS A 61 -15.06 -1.35 31.83
CA LYS A 61 -15.25 0.09 31.67
C LYS A 61 -13.96 0.79 31.29
N ILE A 62 -14.10 1.75 30.38
CA ILE A 62 -13.03 2.65 29.97
C ILE A 62 -13.28 3.99 30.65
N ASP A 63 -12.36 4.38 31.52
CA ASP A 63 -12.44 5.67 32.22
C ASP A 63 -11.59 6.70 31.49
N SER A 64 -11.83 7.99 31.78
CA SER A 64 -10.97 9.07 31.30
C SER A 64 -9.53 8.98 31.78
N SER A 65 -9.28 8.23 32.87
CA SER A 65 -7.95 8.00 33.44
C SER A 65 -7.24 6.77 32.88
N THR A 66 -7.92 5.94 32.07
CA THR A 66 -7.34 4.73 31.47
C THR A 66 -6.15 5.09 30.59
N GLN A 67 -4.99 4.52 30.91
CA GLN A 67 -3.78 4.73 30.13
C GLN A 67 -3.78 3.80 28.92
N VAL A 68 -3.46 4.32 27.74
CA VAL A 68 -3.49 3.56 26.50
C VAL A 68 -2.07 3.52 25.91
N SER A 69 -1.53 2.31 25.73
CA SER A 69 -0.18 2.07 25.22
C SER A 69 -0.19 1.03 24.11
N GLY A 70 0.73 1.14 23.14
CA GLY A 70 0.87 0.16 22.05
C GLY A 70 -0.23 0.17 20.97
N THR A 71 -1.40 0.77 21.19
CA THR A 71 -2.38 1.13 20.13
C THR A 71 -3.22 2.31 20.58
N LYS A 72 -3.51 3.30 19.72
CA LYS A 72 -4.51 4.35 20.01
C LYS A 72 -5.90 4.02 19.46
N LEU A 73 -6.03 2.90 18.78
CA LEU A 73 -7.25 2.47 18.10
C LEU A 73 -7.69 1.11 18.64
N ILE A 74 -8.94 1.03 19.09
CA ILE A 74 -9.58 -0.18 19.62
C ILE A 74 -10.69 -0.56 18.63
N LEU A 75 -10.37 -1.48 17.70
CA LEU A 75 -11.32 -1.97 16.70
C LEU A 75 -11.75 -3.40 17.03
N PRO A 76 -12.99 -3.81 16.71
CA PRO A 76 -13.41 -5.20 16.78
C PRO A 76 -12.43 -6.13 16.06
N GLY A 77 -12.09 -7.26 16.69
CA GLY A 77 -11.10 -8.23 16.22
C GLY A 77 -9.67 -7.96 16.69
N SER A 78 -9.36 -6.78 17.22
CA SER A 78 -8.01 -6.45 17.70
C SER A 78 -7.65 -7.22 18.98
N SER A 79 -6.46 -7.82 19.02
CA SER A 79 -5.94 -8.45 20.24
C SER A 79 -5.37 -7.40 21.20
N ILE A 80 -5.98 -7.29 22.38
CA ILE A 80 -5.58 -6.34 23.41
C ILE A 80 -5.44 -7.04 24.77
N THR A 81 -4.61 -6.44 25.60
CA THR A 81 -4.42 -6.81 27.00
C THR A 81 -4.85 -5.64 27.87
N ALA A 82 -5.86 -5.86 28.71
CA ALA A 82 -6.39 -4.88 29.64
C ALA A 82 -5.94 -5.24 31.06
N SER A 83 -5.19 -4.35 31.70
CA SER A 83 -5.00 -4.38 33.15
C SER A 83 -6.18 -3.67 33.80
N CYS A 84 -6.85 -4.36 34.71
CA CYS A 84 -8.11 -3.91 35.28
C CYS A 84 -8.10 -3.94 36.80
N TYR A 85 -8.84 -3.03 37.42
CA TYR A 85 -9.12 -3.04 38.85
C TYR A 85 -10.64 -3.11 39.08
N ARG A 86 -11.08 -3.59 40.25
CA ARG A 86 -12.50 -3.57 40.61
C ARG A 86 -12.90 -2.17 41.06
N GLY A 87 -13.87 -1.58 40.37
CA GLY A 87 -14.50 -0.33 40.77
C GLY A 87 -15.47 -0.53 41.94
N SER A 88 -15.89 0.56 42.57
CA SER A 88 -16.93 0.54 43.60
C SER A 88 -18.34 0.28 43.05
N ASP A 89 -18.48 0.22 41.73
CA ASP A 89 -19.73 0.01 40.99
C ASP A 89 -19.88 -1.44 40.48
N GLU A 90 -19.07 -2.36 41.00
CA GLU A 90 -19.00 -3.78 40.64
C GLU A 90 -18.47 -4.08 39.23
N TYR A 91 -18.13 -3.07 38.42
CA TYR A 91 -17.50 -3.27 37.12
C TYR A 91 -15.97 -3.41 37.25
N TRP A 92 -15.37 -4.03 36.24
CA TRP A 92 -13.93 -3.94 36.01
C TRP A 92 -13.62 -2.64 35.30
N HIS A 93 -12.69 -1.86 35.82
CA HIS A 93 -12.21 -0.63 35.21
C HIS A 93 -10.83 -0.85 34.64
N ALA A 94 -10.57 -0.42 33.41
CA ALA A 94 -9.26 -0.52 32.80
C ALA A 94 -8.32 0.55 33.38
N SER A 95 -7.22 0.14 34.01
CA SER A 95 -6.13 1.05 34.36
C SER A 95 -5.20 1.27 33.18
N THR A 96 -4.87 0.20 32.44
CA THR A 96 -4.03 0.25 31.24
C THR A 96 -4.58 -0.67 30.16
N LEU A 97 -4.69 -0.16 28.94
CA LEU A 97 -4.95 -0.94 27.74
C LEU A 97 -3.68 -1.00 26.90
N THR A 98 -3.19 -2.22 26.66
CA THR A 98 -2.04 -2.48 25.80
C THR A 98 -2.48 -3.24 24.57
N GLY A 99 -2.41 -2.61 23.41
CA GLY A 99 -2.66 -3.28 22.14
C GLY A 99 -1.39 -3.84 21.51
N THR A 100 -1.57 -4.84 20.64
CA THR A 100 -0.48 -5.40 19.82
C THR A 100 -0.30 -4.69 18.48
N ALA A 101 -1.11 -3.66 18.18
CA ALA A 101 -1.00 -2.88 16.95
C ALA A 101 0.19 -1.90 17.01
N LYS A 102 1.39 -2.46 16.93
CA LYS A 102 2.53 -1.76 16.37
C LYS A 102 2.09 -1.26 15.00
N VAL A 103 2.24 0.03 14.69
CA VAL A 103 2.05 0.54 13.33
C VAL A 103 2.95 -0.31 12.42
N GLY A 104 2.31 -1.16 11.64
CA GLY A 104 2.91 -2.27 10.92
C GLY A 104 1.82 -2.98 10.12
N LYS A 105 2.17 -3.30 8.88
CA LYS A 105 1.37 -3.91 7.79
C LYS A 105 0.03 -4.56 8.19
N VAL A 106 -1.06 -4.12 7.55
CA VAL A 106 -2.42 -4.68 7.69
C VAL A 106 -2.39 -6.18 7.42
N THR A 107 -3.04 -6.97 8.29
CA THR A 107 -3.20 -8.42 8.05
C THR A 107 -4.47 -8.65 7.24
N ILE A 108 -4.34 -9.38 6.13
CA ILE A 108 -5.43 -9.64 5.19
C ILE A 108 -5.96 -11.06 5.40
N ASP A 109 -7.28 -11.20 5.57
CA ASP A 109 -7.94 -12.51 5.67
C ASP A 109 -8.01 -13.19 4.29
N THR A 110 -6.91 -13.84 3.91
CA THR A 110 -6.82 -14.58 2.64
C THR A 110 -7.68 -15.85 2.60
N GLY A 111 -8.31 -16.25 3.71
CA GLY A 111 -9.24 -17.38 3.76
C GLY A 111 -10.62 -17.06 3.18
N ASN A 112 -11.03 -15.79 3.23
CA ASN A 112 -12.32 -15.32 2.75
C ASN A 112 -12.15 -14.28 1.63
N LYS A 113 -12.04 -14.79 0.39
CA LYS A 113 -11.88 -13.96 -0.80
C LYS A 113 -13.22 -13.73 -1.50
N ALA A 114 -13.41 -12.54 -2.05
CA ALA A 114 -14.52 -12.22 -2.93
C ALA A 114 -14.00 -11.73 -4.28
N THR A 115 -14.76 -11.98 -5.34
CA THR A 115 -14.43 -11.50 -6.69
C THR A 115 -15.42 -10.44 -7.10
N VAL A 116 -14.93 -9.24 -7.33
CA VAL A 116 -15.72 -8.07 -7.72
C VAL A 116 -15.41 -7.72 -9.17
N LYS A 117 -16.44 -7.49 -9.96
CA LYS A 117 -16.32 -7.02 -11.35
C LYS A 117 -16.85 -5.60 -11.43
N GLY A 118 -16.12 -4.73 -12.13
CA GLY A 118 -16.58 -3.36 -12.36
C GLY A 118 -15.69 -2.62 -13.33
N THR A 119 -15.93 -1.32 -13.46
CA THR A 119 -15.13 -0.39 -14.27
C THR A 119 -14.28 0.51 -13.39
N ILE A 120 -13.02 0.73 -13.74
CA ILE A 120 -12.11 1.59 -12.98
C ILE A 120 -12.65 3.03 -13.04
N ALA A 121 -12.92 3.63 -11.90
CA ALA A 121 -13.47 4.97 -11.80
C ALA A 121 -12.37 6.03 -11.61
N LYS A 122 -12.74 7.28 -11.91
CA LYS A 122 -11.89 8.45 -11.65
C LYS A 122 -11.65 8.59 -10.14
N GLY A 123 -10.42 8.93 -9.77
CA GLY A 123 -9.98 8.99 -8.37
C GLY A 123 -9.19 7.75 -7.92
N THR A 124 -9.13 6.71 -8.76
CA THR A 124 -8.19 5.59 -8.57
C THR A 124 -6.76 6.11 -8.51
N SER A 125 -6.06 5.74 -7.44
CA SER A 125 -4.64 6.02 -7.19
C SER A 125 -3.91 4.73 -6.88
N GLU A 126 -2.63 4.80 -6.57
CA GLU A 126 -1.82 3.65 -6.16
C GLU A 126 -2.27 3.02 -4.84
N GLU A 127 -2.89 3.77 -3.95
CA GLU A 127 -3.31 3.27 -2.63
C GLU A 127 -4.78 2.82 -2.62
N LEU A 128 -5.59 3.35 -3.53
CA LEU A 128 -7.04 3.17 -3.50
C LEU A 128 -7.61 3.03 -4.91
N LEU A 129 -8.16 1.86 -5.20
CA LEU A 129 -8.93 1.57 -6.39
C LEU A 129 -10.39 1.95 -6.19
N TYR A 130 -10.90 2.83 -7.05
CA TYR A 130 -12.33 3.10 -7.15
C TYR A 130 -12.91 2.24 -8.27
N LEU A 131 -13.80 1.32 -7.93
CA LEU A 131 -14.38 0.37 -8.88
C LEU A 131 -15.90 0.58 -8.96
N ASN A 132 -16.39 1.07 -10.10
CA ASN A 132 -17.81 1.18 -10.37
C ASN A 132 -18.39 -0.20 -10.67
N THR A 133 -19.23 -0.68 -9.76
CA THR A 133 -20.02 -1.91 -9.91
C THR A 133 -21.48 -1.56 -10.17
N ASP A 134 -22.31 -2.56 -10.49
CA ASP A 134 -23.75 -2.37 -10.67
C ASP A 134 -24.46 -1.87 -9.40
N ASN A 135 -23.85 -2.06 -8.22
CA ASN A 135 -24.38 -1.63 -6.93
C ASN A 135 -23.75 -0.32 -6.41
N GLY A 136 -22.98 0.39 -7.25
CA GLY A 136 -22.30 1.63 -6.90
C GLY A 136 -20.77 1.50 -6.89
N THR A 137 -20.10 2.58 -6.51
CA THR A 137 -18.64 2.67 -6.49
C THR A 137 -18.08 2.04 -5.22
N MET A 138 -17.30 0.98 -5.39
CA MET A 138 -16.53 0.37 -4.31
C MET A 138 -15.16 1.05 -4.17
N GLN A 139 -14.69 1.20 -2.93
CA GLN A 139 -13.33 1.63 -2.62
C GLN A 139 -12.55 0.43 -2.10
N ILE A 140 -11.45 0.11 -2.76
CA ILE A 140 -10.63 -1.07 -2.47
C ILE A 140 -9.19 -0.59 -2.30
N LYS A 141 -8.56 -0.89 -1.16
CA LYS A 141 -7.16 -0.56 -0.93
C LYS A 141 -6.26 -1.41 -1.82
N MET A 142 -5.22 -0.80 -2.37
CA MET A 142 -4.17 -1.47 -3.12
C MET A 142 -2.90 -1.46 -2.28
N ASP A 143 -2.50 -2.64 -1.83
CA ASP A 143 -1.25 -2.83 -1.08
C ASP A 143 -0.09 -3.14 -2.03
N ASP A 144 1.15 -3.05 -1.52
CA ASP A 144 2.37 -3.41 -2.24
C ASP A 144 2.37 -4.86 -2.76
N GLU A 145 1.62 -5.75 -2.10
CA GLU A 145 1.49 -7.18 -2.47
C GLU A 145 0.32 -7.47 -3.41
N THR A 146 -0.43 -6.45 -3.84
CA THR A 146 -1.51 -6.62 -4.82
C THR A 146 -0.93 -7.17 -6.12
N ASP A 147 -1.38 -8.34 -6.55
CA ASP A 147 -0.94 -8.94 -7.79
C ASP A 147 -1.60 -8.27 -9.00
N LEU A 148 -0.80 -7.52 -9.76
CA LEU A 148 -1.20 -6.88 -11.01
C LEU A 148 -0.70 -7.64 -12.24
N SER A 149 -0.12 -8.83 -12.11
CA SER A 149 0.40 -9.59 -13.27
C SER A 149 -0.66 -9.94 -14.32
N GLY A 150 -1.94 -10.01 -13.91
CA GLY A 150 -3.08 -10.21 -14.79
C GLY A 150 -3.49 -8.98 -15.59
N VAL A 151 -2.82 -7.85 -15.39
CA VAL A 151 -3.06 -6.59 -16.08
C VAL A 151 -1.76 -5.92 -16.49
N THR A 152 -1.67 -5.42 -17.72
CA THR A 152 -0.58 -4.51 -18.05
C THR A 152 -0.84 -3.18 -17.37
N MET A 153 -1.95 -2.46 -17.67
CA MET A 153 -2.21 -1.09 -17.16
C MET A 153 -3.60 -0.86 -16.55
N LEU A 154 -3.70 -0.30 -15.34
CA LEU A 154 -4.99 0.15 -14.78
C LEU A 154 -5.47 1.45 -15.47
N ILE A 155 -6.43 1.31 -16.39
CA ILE A 155 -6.95 2.41 -17.20
C ILE A 155 -8.36 2.80 -16.72
N ILE A 156 -8.56 4.09 -16.40
CA ILE A 156 -9.88 4.64 -16.03
C ILE A 156 -10.90 4.34 -17.13
N GLY A 157 -12.06 3.84 -16.74
CA GLY A 157 -13.17 3.46 -17.60
C GLY A 157 -13.11 2.02 -18.12
N LYS A 158 -12.01 1.29 -17.92
CA LYS A 158 -11.90 -0.11 -18.35
C LYS A 158 -12.44 -1.08 -17.30
N SER A 159 -13.03 -2.17 -17.78
CA SER A 159 -13.61 -3.21 -16.94
C SER A 159 -12.54 -4.18 -16.43
N VAL A 160 -12.52 -4.42 -15.12
CA VAL A 160 -11.58 -5.31 -14.45
C VAL A 160 -12.27 -6.24 -13.43
N GLN A 161 -11.64 -7.38 -13.19
CA GLN A 161 -11.97 -8.31 -12.12
C GLN A 161 -10.95 -8.12 -11.00
N VAL A 162 -11.44 -7.88 -9.78
CA VAL A 162 -10.61 -7.72 -8.59
C VAL A 162 -10.94 -8.83 -7.61
N VAL A 163 -9.94 -9.59 -7.19
CA VAL A 163 -10.06 -10.47 -6.03
C VAL A 163 -9.74 -9.63 -4.81
N VAL A 164 -10.69 -9.53 -3.89
CA VAL A 164 -10.56 -8.76 -2.65
C VAL A 164 -10.64 -9.66 -1.43
N ALA A 165 -10.02 -9.23 -0.35
CA ALA A 165 -10.16 -9.82 0.98
C ALA A 165 -10.26 -8.72 2.03
N ARG A 166 -10.84 -9.04 3.19
CA ARG A 166 -11.03 -8.07 4.26
C ARG A 166 -9.72 -7.89 5.04
N GLY A 167 -9.29 -6.64 5.19
CA GLY A 167 -8.16 -6.27 6.05
C GLY A 167 -8.58 -6.13 7.51
N SER A 168 -7.61 -6.25 8.41
CA SER A 168 -7.79 -5.96 9.85
C SER A 168 -8.18 -4.51 10.15
N ASP A 169 -8.08 -3.62 9.15
CA ASP A 169 -8.48 -2.20 9.21
C ASP A 169 -9.92 -1.95 8.71
N ALA A 170 -10.69 -3.03 8.49
CA ALA A 170 -12.06 -3.04 7.99
C ALA A 170 -12.24 -2.54 6.54
N TYR A 171 -11.17 -2.31 5.79
CA TYR A 171 -11.23 -2.07 4.35
C TYR A 171 -11.17 -3.37 3.56
N MET A 172 -11.63 -3.33 2.31
CA MET A 172 -11.34 -4.37 1.33
C MET A 172 -9.98 -4.08 0.71
N HIS A 173 -9.11 -5.08 0.70
CA HIS A 173 -7.79 -5.02 0.09
C HIS A 173 -7.79 -5.85 -1.19
N ALA A 174 -7.19 -5.31 -2.25
CA ALA A 174 -7.01 -6.01 -3.51
C ALA A 174 -5.90 -7.06 -3.33
N LEU A 175 -6.24 -8.32 -3.59
CA LEU A 175 -5.27 -9.40 -3.68
C LEU A 175 -4.73 -9.52 -5.09
N SER A 176 -5.60 -9.40 -6.09
CA SER A 176 -5.19 -9.44 -7.50
C SER A 176 -6.18 -8.70 -8.40
N ILE A 177 -5.69 -8.14 -9.51
CA ILE A 177 -6.50 -7.50 -10.55
C ILE A 177 -6.23 -8.18 -11.89
N SER A 178 -7.28 -8.38 -12.70
CA SER A 178 -7.22 -8.97 -14.05
C SER A 178 -8.29 -8.38 -14.97
N SER A 179 -8.22 -8.63 -16.29
CA SER A 179 -9.20 -8.12 -17.26
C SER A 179 -10.59 -8.77 -17.11
N ASN A 180 -11.66 -7.98 -17.25
CA ASN A 180 -13.01 -8.52 -17.43
C ASN A 180 -13.24 -8.92 -18.89
N GLY A 181 -12.58 -9.99 -19.33
CA GLY A 181 -12.71 -10.53 -20.68
C GLY A 181 -12.19 -11.97 -20.67
N GLY A 182 -13.09 -12.91 -20.95
CA GLY A 182 -12.98 -14.33 -20.63
C GLY A 182 -11.65 -15.00 -21.01
N THR A 183 -11.26 -15.93 -20.14
CA THR A 183 -10.11 -16.83 -20.32
C THR A 183 -8.81 -16.03 -20.37
N SER A 184 -7.80 -16.43 -19.60
CA SER A 184 -6.47 -16.45 -20.21
C SER A 184 -6.71 -17.01 -21.61
N ALA A 185 -6.38 -16.29 -22.68
CA ALA A 185 -6.03 -17.02 -23.88
C ALA A 185 -4.93 -17.95 -23.37
N THR A 186 -5.33 -19.19 -23.06
CA THR A 186 -4.45 -20.31 -22.96
C THR A 186 -3.60 -20.11 -24.19
N SER A 187 -2.30 -19.97 -23.98
CA SER A 187 -1.30 -20.13 -25.02
C SER A 187 -1.43 -21.58 -25.52
N SER A 188 -2.58 -21.93 -26.09
CA SER A 188 -2.69 -22.98 -27.07
C SER A 188 -1.86 -22.42 -28.19
N SER A 189 -0.66 -22.97 -28.28
CA SER A 189 0.11 -23.15 -29.49
C SER A 189 -0.81 -23.65 -30.61
N ALA A 190 -1.63 -22.75 -31.14
CA ALA A 190 -2.25 -22.90 -32.44
C ALA A 190 -1.13 -22.63 -33.44
N ALA A 191 -0.44 -23.71 -33.80
CA ALA A 191 0.30 -23.76 -35.05
C ALA A 191 -0.62 -23.27 -36.18
N GLY A 192 -0.25 -22.16 -36.81
CA GLY A 192 -1.02 -21.51 -37.87
C GLY A 192 -1.94 -20.42 -37.30
N THR A 193 -1.43 -19.22 -37.03
CA THR A 193 -1.29 -18.19 -38.08
C THR A 193 -0.16 -17.24 -37.72
N THR A 194 1.01 -17.41 -38.34
CA THR A 194 1.94 -16.30 -38.52
C THR A 194 1.31 -15.38 -39.56
N SER A 195 0.78 -14.21 -39.18
CA SER A 195 0.43 -13.07 -40.07
C SER A 195 -0.08 -11.90 -39.21
N GLY A 196 0.42 -10.68 -39.27
CA GLY A 196 1.41 -10.13 -40.19
C GLY A 196 1.88 -8.75 -39.72
N SER A 197 3.05 -8.35 -40.22
CA SER A 197 3.63 -7.00 -40.27
C SER A 197 3.11 -6.03 -39.21
N GLY A 198 3.77 -6.00 -38.05
CA GLY A 198 3.62 -4.88 -37.13
C GLY A 198 3.86 -3.57 -37.88
N VAL A 199 3.10 -2.54 -37.52
CA VAL A 199 3.28 -1.22 -38.13
C VAL A 199 4.42 -0.53 -37.42
N THR A 200 5.46 -0.21 -38.17
CA THR A 200 6.59 0.58 -37.68
C THR A 200 6.33 2.05 -37.95
N GLY A 201 6.60 2.89 -36.95
CA GLY A 201 6.49 4.34 -37.06
C GLY A 201 7.16 5.03 -35.88
N THR A 202 6.98 6.34 -35.78
CA THR A 202 7.49 7.14 -34.67
C THR A 202 6.37 7.52 -33.71
N VAL A 203 6.61 7.44 -32.41
CA VAL A 203 5.64 7.87 -31.39
C VAL A 203 5.39 9.37 -31.51
N GLU A 204 4.13 9.81 -31.47
CA GLU A 204 3.79 11.22 -31.47
C GLU A 204 3.54 11.77 -30.05
N LYS A 205 3.72 13.08 -29.89
CA LYS A 205 3.51 13.81 -28.61
C LYS A 205 2.10 13.69 -28.04
N GLY A 206 1.11 13.34 -28.86
CA GLY A 206 -0.28 13.09 -28.44
C GLY A 206 -0.49 11.77 -27.70
N THR A 207 0.52 10.88 -27.65
CA THR A 207 0.41 9.56 -27.02
C THR A 207 0.06 9.67 -25.53
N THR A 208 -0.90 8.86 -25.11
CA THR A 208 -1.42 8.78 -23.75
C THR A 208 -1.34 7.34 -23.23
N SER A 209 -1.72 7.11 -21.97
CA SER A 209 -1.80 5.78 -21.39
C SER A 209 -2.89 4.88 -21.98
N SER A 210 -3.72 5.39 -22.91
CA SER A 210 -4.84 4.64 -23.49
C SER A 210 -4.88 4.66 -25.02
N ILE A 211 -4.22 5.64 -25.64
CA ILE A 211 -4.13 5.77 -27.10
C ILE A 211 -2.68 6.09 -27.46
N LEU A 212 -2.11 5.25 -28.31
CA LEU A 212 -0.85 5.46 -28.99
C LEU A 212 -1.10 6.12 -30.34
N TYR A 213 -0.46 7.28 -30.56
CA TYR A 213 -0.42 7.95 -31.85
C TYR A 213 0.93 7.63 -32.51
N LEU A 214 0.88 6.95 -33.64
CA LEU A 214 2.06 6.47 -34.35
C LEU A 214 2.13 7.12 -35.74
N SER A 215 3.16 7.92 -35.96
CA SER A 215 3.42 8.53 -37.27
C SER A 215 4.04 7.50 -38.21
N THR A 216 3.38 7.24 -39.33
CA THR A 216 3.84 6.32 -40.38
C THR A 216 4.01 7.06 -41.70
N SER A 217 4.59 6.42 -42.71
CA SER A 217 4.68 6.98 -44.07
C SER A 217 3.31 7.25 -44.72
N ALA A 218 2.24 6.62 -44.23
CA ALA A 218 0.87 6.81 -44.71
C ALA A 218 0.07 7.83 -43.88
N GLY A 219 0.70 8.46 -42.87
CA GLY A 219 0.06 9.37 -41.92
C GLY A 219 0.04 8.81 -40.49
N THR A 220 -0.64 9.50 -39.59
CA THR A 220 -0.76 9.11 -38.18
C THR A 220 -1.80 8.01 -38.03
N MET A 221 -1.41 6.91 -37.40
CA MET A 221 -2.31 5.82 -37.00
C MET A 221 -2.55 5.86 -35.49
N GLU A 222 -3.76 5.50 -35.10
CA GLU A 222 -4.17 5.43 -33.70
C GLU A 222 -4.35 3.97 -33.27
N PHE A 223 -3.76 3.62 -32.13
CA PHE A 223 -3.89 2.31 -31.52
C PHE A 223 -4.36 2.45 -30.07
N VAL A 224 -5.31 1.63 -29.69
CA VAL A 224 -5.74 1.52 -28.29
C VAL A 224 -4.67 0.75 -27.53
N LEU A 225 -4.24 1.32 -26.40
CA LEU A 225 -3.48 0.62 -25.37
C LEU A 225 -4.49 0.04 -24.38
N ASP A 226 -4.47 -1.27 -24.23
CA ASP A 226 -5.41 -2.02 -23.41
C ASP A 226 -4.70 -2.73 -22.25
N LEU A 227 -5.48 -3.45 -21.45
CA LEU A 227 -4.97 -4.21 -20.32
C LEU A 227 -4.12 -5.42 -20.74
N ALA A 228 -4.26 -5.89 -21.97
CA ALA A 228 -3.58 -7.07 -22.51
C ALA A 228 -2.35 -6.72 -23.34
N THR A 229 -2.09 -5.43 -23.56
CA THR A 229 -0.99 -4.93 -24.38
C THR A 229 0.33 -5.38 -23.76
N ASP A 230 1.12 -6.15 -24.50
CA ASP A 230 2.46 -6.54 -24.06
C ASP A 230 3.46 -5.41 -24.35
N ALA A 231 3.79 -4.63 -23.32
CA ALA A 231 4.80 -3.57 -23.38
C ALA A 231 6.18 -4.03 -22.90
N SER A 232 6.41 -5.33 -22.66
CA SER A 232 7.67 -5.83 -22.08
C SER A 232 8.93 -5.51 -22.90
N ALA A 233 8.78 -5.25 -24.20
CA ALA A 233 9.86 -4.87 -25.11
C ALA A 233 9.81 -3.39 -25.54
N CYS A 234 8.96 -2.57 -24.92
CA CYS A 234 8.80 -1.14 -25.20
C CYS A 234 8.08 -0.45 -24.04
N ARG A 235 8.78 -0.33 -22.91
CA ARG A 235 8.26 0.26 -21.68
C ARG A 235 8.35 1.78 -21.68
N VAL A 236 9.07 2.36 -22.63
CA VAL A 236 9.17 3.81 -22.81
C VAL A 236 8.52 4.21 -24.13
N LEU A 237 7.65 5.22 -24.09
CA LEU A 237 7.02 5.83 -25.26
C LEU A 237 7.30 7.33 -25.29
N MET A 238 8.51 7.71 -25.71
CA MET A 238 8.89 9.09 -25.94
C MET A 238 8.59 9.53 -27.38
N PRO A 239 8.12 10.77 -27.59
CA PRO A 239 7.90 11.30 -28.93
C PRO A 239 9.16 11.24 -29.80
N GLY A 240 9.02 10.72 -31.01
CA GLY A 240 10.12 10.51 -31.96
C GLY A 240 10.79 9.14 -31.89
N GLU A 241 10.52 8.33 -30.86
CA GLU A 241 11.04 6.96 -30.79
C GLU A 241 10.43 6.07 -31.88
N SER A 242 11.28 5.27 -32.53
CA SER A 242 10.84 4.30 -33.52
C SER A 242 10.39 3.02 -32.83
N ILE A 243 9.13 2.65 -33.03
CA ILE A 243 8.54 1.45 -32.42
C ILE A 243 7.78 0.65 -33.47
N THR A 244 7.62 -0.64 -33.21
CA THR A 244 6.77 -1.54 -33.99
C THR A 244 5.57 -1.96 -33.15
N VAL A 245 4.38 -1.75 -33.69
CA VAL A 245 3.10 -2.05 -33.04
C VAL A 245 2.48 -3.28 -33.70
N ASN A 246 2.37 -4.37 -32.95
CA ASN A 246 1.53 -5.50 -33.35
C ASN A 246 0.12 -5.25 -32.81
N PHE A 247 -0.90 -5.38 -33.64
CA PHE A 247 -2.27 -5.06 -33.28
C PHE A 247 -3.27 -6.05 -33.84
N TYR A 248 -4.47 -6.03 -33.29
CA TYR A 248 -5.64 -6.76 -33.77
C TYR A 248 -6.83 -5.80 -33.90
N ARG A 249 -7.83 -6.21 -34.69
CA ARG A 249 -9.05 -5.43 -34.84
C ARG A 249 -10.01 -5.77 -33.70
N GLY A 250 -10.35 -4.79 -32.87
CA GLY A 250 -11.31 -4.94 -31.79
C GLY A 250 -12.75 -5.02 -32.31
N SER A 251 -13.64 -5.56 -31.47
CA SER A 251 -15.09 -5.59 -31.73
C SER A 251 -15.73 -4.20 -31.75
N ASP A 252 -15.01 -3.19 -31.27
CA ASP A 252 -15.38 -1.77 -31.23
C ASP A 252 -14.90 -0.99 -32.47
N ALA A 253 -14.40 -1.69 -33.51
CA ALA A 253 -13.83 -1.09 -34.71
C ALA A 253 -12.59 -0.22 -34.45
N TRP A 254 -11.90 -0.39 -33.32
CA TRP A 254 -10.58 0.18 -33.06
C TRP A 254 -9.47 -0.84 -33.33
N ASN A 255 -8.25 -0.35 -33.56
CA ASN A 255 -7.06 -1.20 -33.57
C ASN A 255 -6.55 -1.29 -32.14
N HIS A 256 -6.49 -2.49 -31.57
CA HIS A 256 -5.99 -2.72 -30.22
C HIS A 256 -4.59 -3.28 -30.27
N THR A 257 -3.73 -2.77 -29.40
CA THR A 257 -2.33 -3.16 -29.35
C THR A 257 -2.20 -4.52 -28.66
N SER A 258 -1.55 -5.46 -29.33
CA SER A 258 -1.18 -6.76 -28.74
C SER A 258 0.23 -6.74 -28.16
N LYS A 259 1.18 -6.11 -28.86
CA LYS A 259 2.58 -6.02 -28.42
C LYS A 259 3.24 -4.78 -28.98
N LEU A 260 4.06 -4.15 -28.15
CA LEU A 260 4.95 -3.05 -28.52
C LEU A 260 6.41 -3.54 -28.52
N VAL A 261 7.18 -3.09 -29.51
CA VAL A 261 8.62 -3.36 -29.61
C VAL A 261 9.33 -2.06 -29.89
N ASN A 262 10.29 -1.70 -29.03
CA ASN A 262 11.17 -0.56 -29.25
C ASN A 262 12.24 -0.95 -30.28
N ASN A 263 12.33 -0.20 -31.38
CA ASN A 263 13.31 -0.46 -32.43
C ASN A 263 14.62 0.33 -32.23
N SER A 264 14.60 1.30 -31.31
CA SER A 264 15.67 2.28 -31.10
C SER A 264 16.56 1.96 -29.91
N ALA A 265 16.01 1.32 -28.88
CA ALA A 265 16.72 0.98 -27.66
C ALA A 265 16.19 -0.33 -27.06
N SER A 266 16.98 -0.92 -26.18
CA SER A 266 16.61 -2.07 -25.35
C SER A 266 16.95 -1.75 -23.90
N ALA A 267 16.44 -2.55 -22.96
CA ALA A 267 16.71 -2.38 -21.55
C ALA A 267 18.23 -2.36 -21.25
N ALA A 268 18.62 -1.66 -20.20
CA ALA A 268 19.98 -1.67 -19.69
C ALA A 268 20.39 -3.09 -19.25
N SER A 269 21.70 -3.35 -19.24
CA SER A 269 22.25 -4.59 -18.68
C SER A 269 21.89 -4.72 -17.20
N GLU A 270 21.46 -5.92 -16.80
CA GLU A 270 21.26 -6.22 -15.38
C GLU A 270 22.60 -6.26 -14.64
N VAL A 271 22.59 -5.74 -13.41
CA VAL A 271 23.76 -5.70 -12.52
C VAL A 271 23.36 -6.14 -11.12
N THR A 272 24.35 -6.43 -10.27
CA THR A 272 24.06 -6.71 -8.85
C THR A 272 23.70 -5.40 -8.15
N LEU A 273 22.59 -5.41 -7.40
CA LEU A 273 22.09 -4.25 -6.67
C LEU A 273 22.43 -4.33 -5.18
N ASP A 274 22.78 -3.18 -4.61
CA ASP A 274 22.97 -3.01 -3.17
C ASP A 274 21.65 -2.58 -2.51
N ALA A 275 20.93 -3.55 -1.95
CA ALA A 275 19.67 -3.31 -1.25
C ALA A 275 19.77 -2.34 -0.06
N SER A 276 20.98 -2.12 0.51
CA SER A 276 21.18 -1.15 1.59
C SER A 276 21.11 0.30 1.12
N SER A 277 21.26 0.53 -0.19
CA SER A 277 21.18 1.85 -0.84
C SER A 277 19.78 2.22 -1.34
N LYS A 278 18.77 1.38 -1.03
CA LYS A 278 17.39 1.54 -1.48
C LYS A 278 16.82 2.89 -1.08
N THR A 279 16.32 3.64 -2.05
CA THR A 279 15.58 4.89 -1.81
C THR A 279 14.49 5.10 -2.85
N THR A 280 13.54 5.98 -2.57
CA THR A 280 12.48 6.36 -3.51
C THR A 280 12.71 7.78 -3.99
N VAL A 281 12.66 7.99 -5.30
CA VAL A 281 12.80 9.29 -5.93
C VAL A 281 11.58 9.57 -6.79
N SER A 282 11.01 10.76 -6.65
CA SER A 282 9.87 11.20 -7.42
C SER A 282 10.24 12.40 -8.28
N GLY A 283 9.67 12.47 -9.48
CA GLY A 283 9.91 13.58 -10.38
C GLY A 283 9.15 13.46 -11.67
N LYS A 284 9.44 14.38 -12.59
CA LYS A 284 8.81 14.46 -13.91
C LYS A 284 9.69 13.79 -14.95
N VAL A 285 9.10 12.94 -15.80
CA VAL A 285 9.83 12.25 -16.87
C VAL A 285 10.24 13.26 -17.95
N SER A 286 11.54 13.34 -18.21
CA SER A 286 12.12 14.21 -19.22
C SER A 286 12.06 13.58 -20.62
N SER A 287 12.07 14.42 -21.66
CA SER A 287 12.06 13.99 -23.07
C SER A 287 13.31 13.24 -23.51
N SER A 288 14.38 13.26 -22.71
CA SER A 288 15.63 12.53 -22.97
C SER A 288 15.57 11.06 -22.54
N THR A 289 14.46 10.63 -21.92
CA THR A 289 14.25 9.24 -21.48
C THR A 289 14.30 8.26 -22.64
N THR A 290 14.92 7.11 -22.44
CA THR A 290 15.04 6.02 -23.41
C THR A 290 14.72 4.69 -22.73
N GLU A 291 14.57 3.61 -23.50
CA GLU A 291 14.32 2.26 -22.99
C GLU A 291 15.35 1.77 -21.95
N ASN A 292 16.60 2.29 -21.96
CA ASN A 292 17.65 1.91 -21.00
C ASN A 292 17.86 2.91 -19.86
N THR A 293 17.44 4.17 -20.02
CA THR A 293 17.78 5.24 -19.07
C THR A 293 16.61 6.19 -18.92
N LEU A 294 16.09 6.25 -17.70
CA LEU A 294 15.13 7.24 -17.24
C LEU A 294 15.86 8.52 -16.84
N TYR A 295 15.46 9.64 -17.46
CA TYR A 295 15.86 10.98 -17.05
C TYR A 295 14.71 11.61 -16.25
N LEU A 296 14.86 11.64 -14.92
CA LEU A 296 13.83 12.11 -14.00
C LEU A 296 14.17 13.50 -13.47
N GLU A 297 13.34 14.50 -13.80
CA GLU A 297 13.47 15.86 -13.29
C GLU A 297 12.95 15.94 -11.85
N THR A 298 13.88 16.11 -10.91
CA THR A 298 13.59 16.26 -9.48
C THR A 298 13.84 17.70 -9.02
N SER A 299 13.51 18.02 -7.76
CA SER A 299 13.84 19.33 -7.17
C SER A 299 15.34 19.61 -7.10
N GLY A 300 16.18 18.57 -7.10
CA GLY A 300 17.65 18.67 -7.08
C GLY A 300 18.31 18.66 -8.46
N GLY A 301 17.52 18.64 -9.54
CA GLY A 301 18.00 18.51 -10.92
C GLY A 301 17.59 17.19 -11.58
N THR A 302 18.11 16.94 -12.77
CA THR A 302 17.79 15.73 -13.55
C THR A 302 18.63 14.55 -13.08
N MET A 303 17.96 13.53 -12.56
CA MET A 303 18.57 12.26 -12.16
C MET A 303 18.57 11.28 -13.34
N GLN A 304 19.65 10.52 -13.49
CA GLN A 304 19.78 9.45 -14.47
C GLN A 304 19.65 8.10 -13.75
N ILE A 305 18.70 7.28 -14.20
CA ILE A 305 18.37 6.00 -13.59
C ILE A 305 18.32 4.94 -14.69
N ARG A 306 19.03 3.83 -14.53
CA ARG A 306 19.00 2.71 -15.46
C ARG A 306 17.69 1.94 -15.35
N LEU A 307 17.11 1.63 -16.49
CA LEU A 307 15.94 0.76 -16.63
C LEU A 307 16.44 -0.58 -17.18
N ASP A 308 16.55 -1.59 -16.33
CA ASP A 308 16.99 -2.93 -16.74
C ASP A 308 15.80 -3.87 -16.92
N ALA A 309 16.07 -5.11 -17.33
CA ALA A 309 15.03 -6.12 -17.55
C ALA A 309 14.37 -6.58 -16.23
N ALA A 310 15.04 -6.42 -15.09
CA ALA A 310 14.54 -6.77 -13.76
C ALA A 310 13.70 -5.65 -13.11
N THR A 311 13.78 -4.42 -13.61
CA THR A 311 12.93 -3.30 -13.16
C THR A 311 11.46 -3.70 -13.23
N ASN A 312 10.75 -3.48 -12.13
CA ASN A 312 9.33 -3.78 -12.00
C ASN A 312 8.45 -2.60 -12.47
N PHE A 313 7.69 -2.83 -13.54
CA PHE A 313 6.79 -1.85 -14.14
C PHE A 313 5.30 -2.16 -13.90
N SER A 314 4.96 -3.07 -12.99
CA SER A 314 3.57 -3.47 -12.75
C SER A 314 2.63 -2.31 -12.35
N ARG A 315 3.20 -1.22 -11.80
CA ARG A 315 2.47 -0.01 -11.39
C ARG A 315 2.65 1.18 -12.34
N CYS A 316 3.59 1.09 -13.28
CA CYS A 316 3.83 2.07 -14.34
C CYS A 316 4.28 1.32 -15.60
N PRO A 317 3.34 0.74 -16.37
CA PRO A 317 3.69 -0.26 -17.38
C PRO A 317 4.31 0.35 -18.64
N VAL A 318 3.99 1.62 -18.87
CA VAL A 318 4.58 2.45 -19.91
C VAL A 318 4.91 3.82 -19.33
N ILE A 319 6.14 4.25 -19.51
CA ILE A 319 6.64 5.57 -19.17
C ILE A 319 6.35 6.53 -20.33
N LEU A 320 5.70 7.64 -20.00
CA LEU A 320 5.33 8.69 -20.95
C LEU A 320 6.01 10.01 -20.57
N GLN A 321 6.31 10.81 -21.60
CA GLN A 321 6.88 12.13 -21.39
C GLN A 321 5.97 13.00 -20.51
N ASP A 322 6.59 13.86 -19.70
CA ASP A 322 5.92 14.86 -18.86
C ASP A 322 5.03 14.30 -17.74
N LYS A 323 5.03 12.97 -17.52
CA LYS A 323 4.34 12.34 -16.39
C LYS A 323 5.18 12.42 -15.13
N ASN A 324 4.52 12.60 -13.99
CA ASN A 324 5.15 12.46 -12.69
C ASN A 324 5.12 10.99 -12.28
N ILE A 325 6.27 10.46 -11.89
CA ILE A 325 6.43 9.08 -11.45
C ILE A 325 7.24 9.02 -10.16
N SER A 326 7.09 7.94 -9.41
CA SER A 326 7.99 7.54 -8.34
C SER A 326 8.77 6.31 -8.75
N VAL A 327 10.03 6.28 -8.38
CA VAL A 327 10.96 5.20 -8.72
C VAL A 327 11.69 4.77 -7.46
N VAL A 328 11.58 3.50 -7.13
CA VAL A 328 12.46 2.88 -6.13
C VAL A 328 13.77 2.55 -6.83
N ILE A 329 14.88 3.04 -6.32
CA ILE A 329 16.20 2.85 -6.90
C ILE A 329 17.15 2.19 -5.91
N GLU A 330 18.08 1.40 -6.45
CA GLU A 330 19.22 0.83 -5.74
C GLU A 330 20.50 1.11 -6.53
N ARG A 331 21.64 1.17 -5.85
CA ARG A 331 22.95 1.37 -6.47
C ARG A 331 23.44 0.06 -7.06
N GLY A 332 23.76 0.07 -8.34
CA GLY A 332 24.34 -1.05 -9.07
C GLY A 332 25.84 -1.17 -8.86
N SER A 333 26.38 -2.37 -9.13
CA SER A 333 27.82 -2.63 -9.15
C SER A 333 28.58 -1.85 -10.23
N ASP A 334 27.86 -1.22 -11.17
CA ASP A 334 28.39 -0.35 -12.23
C ASP A 334 28.40 1.14 -11.83
N GLU A 335 28.14 1.44 -10.55
CA GLU A 335 28.07 2.78 -9.95
C GLU A 335 26.88 3.64 -10.38
N TYR A 336 25.99 3.15 -11.24
CA TYR A 336 24.75 3.83 -11.59
C TYR A 336 23.62 3.45 -10.61
N TYR A 337 22.58 4.28 -10.56
CA TYR A 337 21.33 3.90 -9.93
C TYR A 337 20.48 3.11 -10.92
N HIS A 338 19.93 2.00 -10.46
CA HIS A 338 19.02 1.13 -11.22
C HIS A 338 17.63 1.20 -10.61
N ALA A 339 16.61 1.20 -11.47
CA ALA A 339 15.22 1.15 -11.05
C ALA A 339 14.87 -0.27 -10.60
N VAL A 340 14.41 -0.39 -9.36
CA VAL A 340 13.81 -1.63 -8.81
C VAL A 340 12.34 -1.69 -9.15
N SER A 341 11.62 -0.58 -8.98
CA SER A 341 10.22 -0.45 -9.37
C SER A 341 9.87 0.96 -9.79
N VAL A 342 8.93 1.07 -10.72
CA VAL A 342 8.39 2.33 -11.23
C VAL A 342 6.89 2.38 -10.99
N SER A 343 6.41 3.50 -10.48
CA SER A 343 5.02 3.71 -10.07
C SER A 343 4.53 5.10 -10.52
N LEU A 344 3.24 5.22 -10.84
CA LEU A 344 2.62 6.48 -11.28
C LEU A 344 2.20 7.30 -10.05
N ASN A 345 2.53 8.59 -10.03
CA ASN A 345 2.07 9.49 -8.95
C ASN A 345 0.65 10.00 -9.18
#